data_AF-A0A3D1P6D1-F1
#
_entry.id   AF-A0A3D1P6D1-F1
#
_cell.length_a   1.000
_cell.length_b   1.000
_cell.length_c   1.000
_cell.angle_alpha   90.00
_cell.angle_beta   90.00
_cell.angle_gamma   90.00
#
_symmetry.space_group_name_H-M   'P 1'
#
loop_
_entity.id
_entity.type
_entity.pdbx_description
1 polymer ?
#
loop_
_entity_poly.entity_id
_entity_poly.type
_entity_poly.pdbx_seq_one_letter_code
_entity_poly.pdbx_strand_id
1 'polypeptide(L)'
;LNPKWYEGMLSHGYEGVRELSKRLVNTMGWSATAGAVDNWIYEDTNATFIQDEAMRQRLMNLNPHSFRKMVATLLEVNGRGYWETSESNLDLLRELYQEVEDRIEGIE
;
A
#
# COMPACT_ATOMS: atom_id res chain seq x y z
N LEU A 1 8.77 1.92 6.29
CA LEU A 1 10.08 1.70 5.63
C LEU A 1 11.16 1.14 6.56
N ASN A 2 11.13 1.37 7.89
CA ASN A 2 12.01 0.65 8.82
C ASN A 2 11.60 -0.84 8.94
N PRO A 3 12.48 -1.81 8.60
CA PRO A 3 12.19 -3.24 8.69
C PRO A 3 11.78 -3.72 10.07
N LYS A 4 12.45 -3.25 11.12
CA LYS A 4 12.10 -3.65 12.49
C LYS A 4 10.67 -3.26 12.86
N TRP A 5 10.20 -2.13 12.33
CA TRP A 5 8.85 -1.67 12.62
C TRP A 5 7.80 -2.47 11.83
N TYR A 6 7.93 -2.57 10.50
CA TYR A 6 6.89 -3.26 9.73
C TYR A 6 6.89 -4.76 9.99
N GLU A 7 8.05 -5.40 10.21
CA GLU A 7 8.07 -6.82 10.60
C GLU A 7 7.48 -7.03 11.99
N GLY A 8 7.75 -6.13 12.94
CA GLY A 8 7.15 -6.17 14.27
C GLY A 8 5.63 -5.98 14.24
N MET A 9 5.10 -5.17 13.32
CA MET A 9 3.64 -5.09 13.11
C MET A 9 3.13 -6.39 12.48
N LEU A 10 3.77 -6.87 11.41
CA LEU A 10 3.32 -8.06 10.67
C LEU A 10 3.41 -9.36 11.48
N SER A 11 4.20 -9.42 12.56
CA SER A 11 4.14 -10.55 13.50
C SER A 11 2.81 -10.64 14.26
N HIS A 12 2.00 -9.57 14.26
CA HIS A 12 0.62 -9.57 14.78
C HIS A 12 -0.44 -9.85 13.71
N GLY A 13 -0.04 -10.31 12.52
CA GLY A 13 -0.94 -10.78 11.46
C GLY A 13 -1.90 -9.70 10.95
N TYR A 14 -3.20 -9.98 11.01
CA TYR A 14 -4.27 -9.14 10.44
C TYR A 14 -4.21 -7.68 10.92
N GLU A 15 -4.05 -7.48 12.24
CA GLU A 15 -3.97 -6.15 12.85
C GLU A 15 -2.66 -5.42 12.51
N GLY A 16 -1.60 -6.18 12.24
CA GLY A 16 -0.33 -5.64 11.77
C GLY A 16 -0.46 -4.89 10.45
N VAL A 17 -1.15 -5.50 9.48
CA VAL A 17 -1.40 -4.87 8.17
C VAL A 17 -2.27 -3.62 8.31
N ARG A 18 -3.21 -3.61 9.28
CA ARG A 18 -4.03 -2.42 9.57
C ARG A 18 -3.17 -1.23 10.00
N GLU A 19 -2.14 -1.46 10.81
CA GLU A 19 -1.21 -0.40 11.24
C GLU A 19 -0.32 0.12 10.10
N LEU A 20 0.11 -0.76 9.18
CA LEU A 20 0.79 -0.34 7.94
C LEU A 20 -0.11 0.58 7.10
N SER A 21 -1.34 0.14 6.84
CA SER A 21 -2.33 0.90 6.07
C SER A 21 -2.62 2.27 6.70
N LYS A 22 -2.83 2.31 8.02
CA LYS A 22 -3.05 3.55 8.78
C LYS A 22 -1.88 4.52 8.65
N ARG A 23 -0.64 4.04 8.72
CA ARG A 23 0.55 4.90 8.56
C ARG A 23 0.56 5.53 7.17
N LEU A 24 0.28 4.77 6.12
CA LEU A 24 0.25 5.25 4.74
C LEU A 24 -0.87 6.29 4.50
N VAL A 25 -2.08 6.05 5.03
CA VAL A 25 -3.19 7.02 4.94
C VAL A 25 -2.83 8.34 5.63
N ASN A 26 -2.18 8.28 6.79
CA ASN A 26 -1.73 9.49 7.49
C ASN A 26 -0.64 10.23 6.69
N THR A 27 0.26 9.50 6.01
CA THR A 27 1.25 10.10 5.10
C THR A 27 0.56 10.86 3.96
N MET A 28 -0.45 10.27 3.31
CA MET A 28 -1.26 10.99 2.30
C MET A 28 -1.86 12.29 2.85
N GLY A 29 -2.32 12.28 4.11
CA GLY A 29 -2.84 13.48 4.78
C GLY A 29 -1.83 14.64 4.85
N TRP A 30 -0.54 14.35 5.01
CA TRP A 30 0.52 15.37 4.98
C TRP A 30 0.79 15.92 3.59
N SER A 31 0.68 15.11 2.54
CA SER A 31 0.72 15.61 1.16
C SER A 31 -0.43 16.59 0.91
N ALA A 32 -1.64 16.23 1.32
CA ALA A 32 -2.82 17.05 1.08
C ALA A 32 -2.84 18.38 1.85
N THR A 33 -2.32 18.39 3.08
CA THR A 33 -2.40 19.57 3.96
C THR A 33 -1.18 20.47 3.91
N ALA A 34 -0.01 19.92 3.61
CA ALA A 34 1.26 20.66 3.71
C ALA A 34 2.22 20.43 2.54
N GLY A 35 1.96 19.47 1.63
CA GLY A 35 2.92 19.08 0.61
C GLY A 35 4.25 18.58 1.20
N ALA A 36 4.24 18.07 2.43
CA ALA A 36 5.44 17.81 3.24
C ALA A 36 5.96 16.36 3.12
N VAL A 37 5.55 15.64 2.08
CA VAL A 37 5.95 14.25 1.85
C VAL A 37 6.70 14.20 0.53
N ASP A 38 7.96 13.82 0.60
CA ASP A 38 8.78 13.64 -0.59
C ASP A 38 8.34 12.42 -1.41
N ASN A 39 8.52 12.50 -2.74
CA ASN A 39 8.15 11.45 -3.68
C ASN A 39 8.72 10.06 -3.32
N TRP A 40 9.96 10.02 -2.82
CA TRP A 40 10.66 8.77 -2.49
C TRP A 40 9.96 7.97 -1.40
N ILE A 41 9.16 8.60 -0.52
CA ILE A 41 8.43 7.91 0.54
C ILE A 41 7.38 6.97 -0.07
N TYR A 42 6.71 7.42 -1.12
CA TYR A 42 5.72 6.60 -1.84
C TYR A 42 6.40 5.55 -2.72
N GLU A 43 7.50 5.91 -3.41
CA GLU A 43 8.30 4.94 -4.17
C GLU A 43 8.79 3.79 -3.30
N ASP A 44 9.44 4.08 -2.18
CA ASP A 44 9.97 3.04 -1.29
C ASP A 44 8.84 2.22 -0.65
N THR A 45 7.67 2.84 -0.41
CA THR A 45 6.47 2.12 0.07
C THR A 45 6.00 1.12 -0.98
N ASN A 46 5.91 1.54 -2.24
CA ASN A 46 5.55 0.68 -3.36
C ASN A 46 6.59 -0.43 -3.55
N ALA A 47 7.88 -0.10 -3.56
CA ALA A 47 8.96 -1.08 -3.70
C ALA A 47 8.92 -2.14 -2.58
N THR A 48 8.78 -1.70 -1.32
CA THR A 48 8.81 -2.59 -0.15
C THR A 48 7.58 -3.49 -0.06
N PHE A 49 6.39 -2.96 -0.33
CA PHE A 49 5.13 -3.67 0.00
C PHE A 49 4.35 -4.19 -1.21
N ILE A 50 4.67 -3.73 -2.42
CA ILE A 50 3.91 -4.03 -3.65
C ILE A 50 4.79 -4.72 -4.69
N GLN A 51 6.00 -4.20 -4.97
CA GLN A 51 6.88 -4.80 -5.98
C GLN A 51 7.53 -6.10 -5.49
N ASP A 52 7.83 -6.21 -4.20
CA ASP A 52 8.21 -7.49 -3.59
C ASP A 52 7.00 -8.43 -3.55
N GLU A 53 6.99 -9.41 -4.45
CA GLU A 53 5.95 -10.45 -4.54
C GLU A 53 5.75 -11.17 -3.20
N ALA A 54 6.82 -11.55 -2.52
CA ALA A 54 6.70 -12.31 -1.29
C ALA A 54 6.03 -11.47 -0.20
N MET A 55 6.41 -10.19 -0.11
CA MET A 55 5.76 -9.25 0.81
C MET A 55 4.30 -9.00 0.43
N ARG A 56 3.99 -8.72 -0.84
CA ARG A 56 2.60 -8.40 -1.25
C ARG A 56 1.65 -9.57 -1.01
N GLN A 57 2.08 -10.80 -1.34
CA GLN A 57 1.29 -12.00 -1.08
C GLN A 57 1.08 -12.21 0.41
N ARG A 58 2.12 -11.97 1.23
CA ARG A 58 1.98 -12.01 2.70
C ARG A 58 0.95 -11.00 3.19
N LEU A 59 1.01 -9.74 2.76
CA LEU A 59 0.07 -8.69 3.17
C LEU A 59 -1.37 -9.01 2.76
N MET A 60 -1.57 -9.40 1.51
CA MET A 60 -2.88 -9.75 0.95
C MET A 60 -3.50 -10.94 1.70
N ASN A 61 -2.70 -11.95 2.03
CA ASN A 61 -3.15 -13.12 2.80
C ASN A 61 -3.44 -12.80 4.27
N LEU A 62 -2.66 -11.93 4.89
CA LEU A 62 -2.86 -11.54 6.28
C LEU A 62 -4.10 -10.67 6.48
N ASN A 63 -4.36 -9.72 5.56
CA ASN A 63 -5.50 -8.82 5.63
C ASN A 63 -5.84 -8.23 4.26
N PRO A 64 -6.75 -8.85 3.48
CA PRO A 64 -7.09 -8.36 2.14
C PRO A 64 -7.75 -6.98 2.18
N HIS A 65 -8.55 -6.67 3.21
CA HIS A 65 -9.19 -5.36 3.33
C HIS A 65 -8.19 -4.21 3.55
N SER A 66 -7.21 -4.41 4.45
CA SER A 66 -6.16 -3.42 4.70
C SER A 66 -5.18 -3.33 3.54
N PHE A 67 -4.87 -4.45 2.87
CA PHE A 67 -4.05 -4.47 1.67
C PHE A 67 -4.72 -3.69 0.53
N ARG A 68 -6.00 -3.93 0.25
CA ARG A 68 -6.79 -3.12 -0.69
C ARG A 68 -6.70 -1.64 -0.36
N LYS A 69 -6.83 -1.27 0.92
CA LYS A 69 -6.72 0.13 1.34
C LYS A 69 -5.34 0.72 1.07
N MET A 70 -4.26 -0.06 1.22
CA MET A 70 -2.90 0.38 0.85
C MET A 70 -2.79 0.63 -0.66
N VAL A 71 -3.21 -0.32 -1.48
CA VAL A 71 -3.21 -0.21 -2.96
C VAL A 71 -4.02 1.01 -3.40
N ALA A 72 -5.24 1.16 -2.89
CA ALA A 72 -6.11 2.31 -3.18
C ALA A 72 -5.46 3.64 -2.80
N THR A 73 -4.76 3.69 -1.67
CA THR A 73 -4.08 4.91 -1.21
C THR A 73 -2.91 5.26 -2.12
N LEU A 74 -2.13 4.28 -2.61
CA LEU A 74 -1.05 4.50 -3.57
C LEU A 74 -1.58 5.03 -4.91
N LEU A 75 -2.67 4.45 -5.42
CA LEU A 75 -3.36 4.96 -6.62
C LEU A 75 -3.89 6.39 -6.39
N GLU A 76 -4.45 6.67 -5.21
CA GLU A 76 -4.99 7.98 -4.86
C GLU A 76 -3.91 9.07 -4.80
N VAL A 77 -2.75 8.81 -4.17
CA VAL A 77 -1.68 9.80 -4.09
C VAL A 77 -1.07 10.09 -5.47
N ASN A 78 -1.02 9.11 -6.37
CA ASN A 78 -0.64 9.35 -7.76
C ASN A 78 -1.71 10.17 -8.49
N GLY A 79 -2.98 9.77 -8.43
CA GLY A 79 -4.08 10.47 -9.11
C GLY A 79 -4.29 11.92 -8.63
N ARG A 80 -3.82 12.25 -7.42
CA ARG A 80 -3.80 13.62 -6.86
C ARG A 80 -2.51 14.39 -7.13
N GLY A 81 -1.52 13.81 -7.81
CA GLY A 81 -0.25 14.45 -8.13
C GLY A 81 0.73 14.55 -6.96
N TYR A 82 0.54 13.77 -5.90
CA TYR A 82 1.46 13.73 -4.75
C TYR A 82 2.59 12.71 -4.93
N TRP A 83 2.42 11.77 -5.86
CA TRP A 83 3.38 10.72 -6.17
C TRP A 83 3.53 10.56 -7.69
N GLU A 84 4.72 10.81 -8.20
CA GLU A 84 5.14 10.52 -9.56
C GLU A 84 5.88 9.18 -9.59
N THR A 85 5.43 8.28 -10.47
CA THR A 85 5.97 6.93 -10.62
C THR A 85 5.87 6.42 -12.05
N SER A 86 6.44 5.25 -12.33
CA SER A 86 6.35 4.60 -13.64
C SER A 86 4.94 4.08 -13.93
N GLU A 87 4.51 4.07 -15.19
CA GLU A 87 3.22 3.45 -15.56
C GLU A 87 3.17 1.97 -15.22
N SER A 88 4.30 1.24 -15.29
CA SER A 88 4.35 -0.16 -14.85
C SER A 88 4.01 -0.34 -13.37
N ASN A 89 4.33 0.63 -12.51
CA ASN A 89 3.91 0.58 -11.10
C ASN A 89 2.41 0.80 -10.97
N LEU A 90 1.85 1.72 -11.76
CA LEU A 90 0.42 2.02 -11.75
C LEU A 90 -0.40 0.86 -12.30
N ASP A 91 0.06 0.22 -13.37
CA ASP A 91 -0.58 -0.97 -13.95
C ASP A 91 -0.62 -2.11 -12.94
N LEU A 92 0.50 -2.40 -12.28
CA LEU A 92 0.55 -3.40 -11.20
C LEU A 92 -0.42 -3.07 -10.06
N LEU A 93 -0.50 -1.81 -9.63
CA LEU A 93 -1.44 -1.39 -8.58
C LEU A 93 -2.91 -1.54 -9.03
N ARG A 94 -3.22 -1.25 -10.29
CA ARG A 94 -4.57 -1.41 -10.87
C ARG A 94 -4.96 -2.90 -10.92
N GLU A 95 -4.04 -3.77 -11.34
CA GLU A 95 -4.23 -5.22 -11.35
C GLU A 95 -4.46 -5.76 -9.94
N LEU A 96 -3.61 -5.40 -8.98
CA LEU A 96 -3.73 -5.83 -7.58
C LEU A 96 -5.01 -5.30 -6.91
N TYR A 97 -5.48 -4.11 -7.31
CA TYR A 97 -6.75 -3.59 -6.81
C TYR A 97 -7.91 -4.47 -7.27
N GLN A 98 -7.92 -4.92 -8.53
CA GLN A 98 -8.95 -5.83 -9.02
C GLN A 98 -8.85 -7.20 -8.34
N GLU A 99 -7.65 -7.79 -8.26
CA GLU A 99 -7.41 -9.10 -7.64
C GLU A 99 -7.91 -9.15 -6.19
N VAL A 100 -7.62 -8.11 -5.41
CA VAL A 100 -8.06 -8.07 -4.00
C VAL A 100 -9.56 -7.81 -3.86
N GLU A 101 -10.19 -7.09 -4.80
CA GLU A 101 -11.66 -6.93 -4.82
C GLU A 101 -12.35 -8.26 -5.10
N ASP A 102 -11.90 -9.00 -6.13
CA ASP A 102 -12.46 -10.30 -6.48
C ASP A 102 -12.39 -11.27 -5.28
N ARG A 103 -11.25 -11.25 -4.57
CA ARG A 103 -11.05 -12.04 -3.34
C ARG A 103 -11.96 -11.62 -2.19
N ILE A 104 -12.25 -10.33 -2.03
CA ILE A 104 -13.13 -9.82 -0.97
C ILE A 104 -14.60 -10.15 -1.28
N GLU A 105 -15.00 -10.01 -2.54
CA GLU A 105 -16.37 -10.22 -3.00
C GLU A 105 -16.70 -11.70 -3.26
N GLY A 106 -15.68 -12.58 -3.28
CA GLY A 106 -15.84 -14.03 -3.43
C GLY A 106 -16.14 -14.46 -4.86
N ILE A 107 -15.62 -13.73 -5.85
CA ILE A 107 -15.72 -14.05 -7.27
C ILE A 107 -14.44 -14.81 -7.65
N GLU A 108 -14.59 -16.08 -8.09
CA GLU A 108 -13.51 -16.88 -8.70
C GLU A 108 -13.50 -16.72 -10.23
#